data_AF-A0AA35ZP93-F1
#
_entry.id   AF-A0AA35ZP93-F1
#
_cell.length_a   1.000
_cell.length_b   1.000
_cell.length_c   1.000
_cell.angle_alpha   90.00
_cell.angle_beta   90.00
_cell.angle_gamma   90.00
#
_symmetry.space_group_name_H-M   'P 1'
#
loop_
_entity.id
_entity.type
_entity.pdbx_description
1 polymer ?
#
loop_
_entity_poly.entity_id
_entity_poly.type
_entity_poly.pdbx_seq_one_letter_code
_entity_poly.pdbx_strand_id
1 'polypeptide(L)'
;MMTLTLFATILLFLVDAPLLILFQPSDSGCQLCIHGNAGEIRFGGCNNNNEVCSIGLGYPVTLRASMGDYTEDHQSPLVQCSHSSDEESQELTHRTGTIWTAIAHIITGVMGAGVLSLAWSLAQLGWLFGPPAIIIFAAVTGVSNSILSDCYRSPHPEYGAHRHVSFLQAVRFFLGEKKQRICAVLLNESLFGNDIAYTIATATSIRAILKSNCYHKQGHDADCRYEDNIYMLLFGLVQIVMSQIPNFHDMAWLSVVAAIMSFAYSTIGVGLGFAKVIENGEIMGSIGGVPATSAIDKVWLVFQGLGDIAFAYPYSIILLEIQDTLKSPPSETKTMKKASMSAIMITTFFYMCCGSFGYAAFGSNTPGNILSGFGFYEPYWLLDLANACVVLHLVGGYQIFSQPIYALVETWFSKSYPDSEFVNGFYRVKLPLSEATFHVNLLRLCFRTFYVVTTTGIAMLFPYFNQVLGVLGALNFWSLTIYFPVEMYFVQRRIVPWTTKWVALRTFSLVCFLVSVLAFIGSLQGLISARLR
;
A
#
# COMPACT_ATOMS: atom_id res chain seq x y z
N MET A 1 -18.46 -23.16 -0.13
CA MET A 1 -17.90 -23.07 -1.50
C MET A 1 -18.34 -21.79 -2.19
N MET A 2 -19.64 -21.51 -2.28
CA MET A 2 -20.20 -20.29 -2.90
C MET A 2 -19.67 -18.96 -2.31
N THR A 3 -19.28 -18.93 -1.03
CA THR A 3 -18.73 -17.76 -0.33
C THR A 3 -17.25 -17.50 -0.62
N LEU A 4 -16.48 -18.57 -0.83
CA LEU A 4 -15.07 -18.49 -1.24
C LEU A 4 -14.99 -18.09 -2.70
N THR A 5 -15.87 -18.66 -3.53
CA THR A 5 -16.07 -18.23 -4.91
C THR A 5 -16.57 -16.81 -4.90
N LEU A 6 -17.53 -16.38 -4.07
CA LEU A 6 -17.94 -14.98 -4.06
C LEU A 6 -16.85 -14.02 -3.54
N PHE A 7 -16.07 -14.36 -2.52
CA PHE A 7 -14.97 -13.49 -2.05
C PHE A 7 -13.80 -13.49 -3.03
N ALA A 8 -13.39 -14.65 -3.54
CA ALA A 8 -12.37 -14.75 -4.57
C ALA A 8 -12.86 -14.24 -5.92
N THR A 9 -14.14 -14.32 -6.25
CA THR A 9 -14.76 -13.77 -7.47
C THR A 9 -15.06 -12.30 -7.29
N ILE A 10 -15.31 -11.76 -6.10
CA ILE A 10 -15.37 -10.30 -5.87
C ILE A 10 -13.96 -9.71 -5.84
N LEU A 11 -13.00 -10.35 -5.17
CA LEU A 11 -11.58 -10.00 -5.31
C LEU A 11 -11.17 -10.11 -6.76
N LEU A 12 -11.44 -11.24 -7.43
CA LEU A 12 -11.13 -11.40 -8.85
C LEU A 12 -11.94 -10.44 -9.71
N PHE A 13 -13.22 -10.10 -9.47
CA PHE A 13 -13.97 -9.12 -10.30
C PHE A 13 -13.48 -7.68 -10.09
N LEU A 14 -13.01 -7.34 -8.89
CA LEU A 14 -12.50 -6.00 -8.55
C LEU A 14 -11.02 -5.84 -8.80
N VAL A 15 -10.30 -6.95 -8.87
CA VAL A 15 -8.98 -7.08 -9.46
C VAL A 15 -9.13 -7.14 -10.98
N ASP A 16 -10.15 -7.80 -11.54
CA ASP A 16 -10.54 -7.95 -12.96
C ASP A 16 -11.24 -6.74 -13.53
N ALA A 17 -11.73 -5.77 -12.77
CA ALA A 17 -12.08 -4.48 -13.34
C ALA A 17 -10.81 -3.75 -13.84
N PRO A 18 -9.74 -3.59 -13.02
CA PRO A 18 -8.41 -3.21 -13.48
C PRO A 18 -7.64 -4.33 -14.23
N LEU A 19 -8.00 -5.61 -14.14
CA LEU A 19 -7.37 -6.70 -14.91
C LEU A 19 -7.97 -6.83 -16.32
N LEU A 20 -9.29 -6.65 -16.56
CA LEU A 20 -9.91 -6.49 -17.90
C LEU A 20 -9.26 -5.31 -18.64
N ILE A 21 -8.90 -4.28 -17.89
CA ILE A 21 -8.11 -3.12 -18.31
C ILE A 21 -6.64 -3.49 -18.65
N LEU A 22 -6.05 -4.49 -17.99
CA LEU A 22 -4.72 -5.08 -18.31
C LEU A 22 -4.79 -6.23 -19.35
N PHE A 23 -5.99 -6.75 -19.66
CA PHE A 23 -6.26 -7.93 -20.49
C PHE A 23 -6.87 -7.57 -21.86
N GLN A 24 -6.65 -6.37 -22.39
CA GLN A 24 -6.74 -6.19 -23.84
C GLN A 24 -5.36 -6.45 -24.49
N PRO A 25 -5.20 -7.56 -25.23
CA PRO A 25 -4.12 -7.65 -26.20
C PRO A 25 -4.47 -6.68 -27.34
N SER A 26 -3.63 -5.66 -27.54
CA SER A 26 -3.50 -5.04 -28.86
C SER A 26 -2.70 -6.01 -29.75
N ASP A 27 -3.34 -7.10 -30.16
CA ASP A 27 -2.99 -7.78 -31.40
C ASP A 27 -3.58 -6.99 -32.55
N SER A 28 -2.82 -6.03 -33.04
CA SER A 28 -2.83 -5.66 -34.45
C SER A 28 -1.39 -5.35 -34.81
N GLY A 29 -0.84 -6.22 -35.67
CA GLY A 29 0.59 -6.41 -35.85
C GLY A 29 1.35 -5.19 -36.34
N CYS A 30 2.68 -5.31 -36.25
CA CYS A 30 3.59 -4.70 -37.21
C CYS A 30 2.99 -4.77 -38.63
N GLN A 31 2.56 -3.63 -39.17
CA GLN A 31 2.60 -3.40 -40.60
C GLN A 31 3.64 -2.32 -40.88
N LEU A 32 4.83 -2.81 -41.19
CA LEU A 32 5.80 -2.11 -42.01
C LEU A 32 5.15 -1.87 -43.37
N CYS A 33 4.55 -0.69 -43.59
CA CYS A 33 4.08 -0.27 -44.91
C CYS A 33 5.28 0.14 -45.76
N ILE A 34 5.99 -0.84 -46.32
CA ILE A 34 6.78 -0.63 -47.54
C ILE A 34 5.82 -0.84 -48.71
N HIS A 35 5.29 0.24 -49.27
CA HIS A 35 4.69 0.20 -50.59
C HIS A 35 5.81 0.33 -51.63
N GLY A 36 6.27 -0.81 -52.15
CA GLY A 36 7.02 -0.84 -53.39
C GLY A 36 6.07 -0.76 -54.58
N ASN A 37 6.35 0.12 -55.54
CA ASN A 37 5.92 -0.11 -56.90
C ASN A 37 7.05 0.22 -57.89
N ALA A 38 7.09 -0.62 -58.92
CA ALA A 38 8.16 -0.86 -59.88
C ALA A 38 8.83 0.37 -60.51
N GLY A 39 10.16 0.29 -60.64
CA GLY A 39 10.97 1.13 -61.53
C GLY A 39 12.44 0.75 -61.44
N GLU A 40 13.06 0.42 -62.58
CA GLU A 40 14.41 -0.12 -62.75
C GLU A 40 15.52 0.49 -61.86
N ILE A 41 16.27 -0.38 -61.18
CA ILE A 41 17.57 -0.01 -60.60
C ILE A 41 18.65 -0.30 -61.66
N ARG A 42 19.09 0.74 -62.37
CA ARG A 42 20.39 0.73 -63.08
C ARG A 42 21.48 1.13 -62.08
N PHE A 43 22.50 0.28 -61.94
CA PHE A 43 23.73 0.63 -61.25
C PHE A 43 24.54 1.66 -62.06
N GLY A 44 24.93 2.76 -61.42
CA GLY A 44 25.90 3.72 -61.91
C GLY A 44 26.70 4.29 -60.73
N GLY A 45 28.03 4.18 -60.78
CA GLY A 45 28.91 4.40 -59.65
C GLY A 45 29.42 5.84 -59.45
N CYS A 46 29.98 6.02 -58.25
CA CYS A 46 31.02 6.94 -57.78
C CYS A 46 30.86 8.48 -57.82
N ASN A 47 30.88 9.01 -56.59
CA ASN A 47 31.75 10.06 -56.01
C ASN A 47 31.37 11.55 -56.02
N ASN A 48 31.49 12.11 -54.80
CA ASN A 48 31.93 13.44 -54.38
C ASN A 48 31.48 14.65 -55.21
N ASN A 49 30.44 15.33 -54.74
CA ASN A 49 30.50 16.69 -54.20
C ASN A 49 29.08 17.26 -54.04
N ASN A 50 28.93 18.14 -53.04
CA ASN A 50 27.78 18.99 -52.80
C ASN A 50 27.11 19.46 -54.10
N GLU A 51 25.78 19.31 -54.21
CA GLU A 51 24.92 20.31 -54.86
C GLU A 51 23.44 20.09 -54.52
N VAL A 52 22.80 21.19 -54.15
CA VAL A 52 21.39 21.34 -53.81
C VAL A 52 20.56 21.34 -55.11
N CYS A 53 19.53 20.49 -55.20
CA CYS A 53 18.50 20.61 -56.24
C CYS A 53 17.22 21.20 -55.64
N SER A 54 16.87 22.41 -56.09
CA SER A 54 15.55 23.02 -55.87
C SER A 54 14.56 22.51 -56.91
N ILE A 55 13.32 22.24 -56.50
CA ILE A 55 12.17 22.13 -57.41
C ILE A 55 11.08 23.04 -56.89
N GLY A 56 10.82 24.11 -57.64
CA GLY A 56 9.67 24.99 -57.46
C GLY A 56 8.45 24.44 -58.18
N LEU A 57 7.28 24.62 -57.56
CA LEU A 57 5.99 24.57 -58.23
C LEU A 57 5.12 25.72 -57.70
N GLY A 58 4.57 26.49 -58.63
CA GLY A 58 3.86 27.74 -58.39
C GLY A 58 2.35 27.60 -58.21
N TYR A 59 1.81 28.76 -57.79
CA TYR A 59 0.42 29.24 -57.77
C TYR A 59 -0.34 29.18 -56.43
N PRO A 60 -1.15 30.22 -56.14
CA PRO A 60 -1.40 30.70 -54.78
C PRO A 60 -2.80 30.35 -54.28
N VAL A 61 -2.94 30.16 -52.97
CA VAL A 61 -4.25 30.23 -52.30
C VAL A 61 -4.12 31.19 -51.12
N THR A 62 -4.75 32.35 -51.28
CA THR A 62 -4.94 33.39 -50.27
C THR A 62 -6.14 33.03 -49.40
N LEU A 63 -5.92 32.75 -48.12
CA LEU A 63 -6.94 32.94 -47.08
C LEU A 63 -6.30 33.65 -45.88
N ARG A 64 -6.90 34.78 -45.55
CA ARG A 64 -6.43 35.90 -44.74
C ARG A 64 -6.58 35.57 -43.25
N ALA A 65 -5.47 35.41 -42.54
CA ALA A 65 -5.44 35.48 -41.07
C ALA A 65 -5.17 36.94 -40.64
N SER A 66 -5.92 37.41 -39.64
CA SER A 66 -5.76 38.73 -39.03
C SER A 66 -4.47 38.78 -38.22
N MET A 67 -3.70 39.83 -38.45
CA MET A 67 -2.32 40.06 -38.00
C MET A 67 -2.30 40.95 -36.75
N GLY A 68 -1.31 40.70 -35.90
CA GLY A 68 -0.76 41.65 -34.94
C GLY A 68 0.15 40.89 -33.97
N ASP A 69 1.33 41.35 -33.59
CA ASP A 69 2.26 42.34 -34.16
C ASP A 69 3.65 41.97 -33.57
N TYR A 70 4.73 42.16 -34.35
CA TYR A 70 6.21 42.12 -34.11
C TYR A 70 6.80 41.61 -32.76
N THR A 71 7.93 40.88 -32.66
CA THR A 71 9.29 41.10 -33.25
C THR A 71 10.17 39.83 -33.20
N GLU A 72 11.15 39.77 -34.12
CA GLU A 72 12.22 38.75 -34.32
C GLU A 72 13.28 38.69 -33.20
N ASP A 73 13.90 37.51 -32.97
CA ASP A 73 15.37 37.36 -33.11
C ASP A 73 15.87 35.90 -33.02
N HIS A 74 16.61 35.53 -34.07
CA HIS A 74 17.77 34.62 -34.17
C HIS A 74 17.75 33.15 -33.65
N GLN A 75 17.71 32.25 -34.65
CA GLN A 75 18.76 31.28 -34.98
C GLN A 75 18.75 29.90 -34.31
N SER A 76 18.15 28.94 -35.01
CA SER A 76 18.42 27.51 -34.90
C SER A 76 19.71 27.11 -35.63
N PRO A 77 20.41 26.06 -35.16
CA PRO A 77 21.04 25.12 -36.06
C PRO A 77 20.35 23.75 -35.99
N LEU A 78 20.26 23.14 -37.16
CA LEU A 78 19.63 21.88 -37.49
C LEU A 78 20.48 20.66 -37.04
N VAL A 79 19.75 19.63 -36.61
CA VAL A 79 20.00 18.18 -36.71
C VAL A 79 20.98 17.54 -35.73
N GLN A 80 20.42 16.77 -34.78
CA GLN A 80 20.90 15.42 -34.49
C GLN A 80 19.73 14.54 -34.04
N CYS A 81 19.44 13.50 -34.82
CA CYS A 81 18.53 12.44 -34.45
C CYS A 81 19.26 11.56 -33.42
N SER A 82 19.01 11.79 -32.14
CA SER A 82 19.53 10.96 -31.05
C SER A 82 18.41 10.67 -30.06
N HIS A 83 18.30 9.39 -29.72
CA HIS A 83 17.57 8.90 -28.56
C HIS A 83 17.95 9.69 -27.30
N SER A 84 17.19 10.73 -26.97
CA SER A 84 17.33 11.48 -25.73
C SER A 84 16.04 12.25 -25.43
N SER A 85 15.02 11.55 -24.93
CA SER A 85 13.83 12.20 -24.36
C SER A 85 13.43 11.63 -22.99
N ASP A 86 14.24 10.74 -22.41
CA ASP A 86 13.99 10.15 -21.08
C ASP A 86 14.92 10.70 -19.98
N GLU A 87 16.00 11.42 -20.33
CA GLU A 87 16.93 11.98 -19.33
C GLU A 87 16.52 13.39 -18.86
N GLU A 88 15.90 14.21 -19.71
CA GLU A 88 15.66 15.63 -19.41
C GLU A 88 14.40 15.88 -18.56
N SER A 89 13.50 14.90 -18.46
CA SER A 89 12.30 14.99 -17.59
C SER A 89 12.54 14.48 -16.16
N GLN A 90 13.69 13.86 -15.87
CA GLN A 90 14.01 13.27 -14.56
C GLN A 90 14.86 14.18 -13.64
N GLU A 91 15.31 15.33 -14.13
CA GLU A 91 16.15 16.26 -13.36
C GLU A 91 15.35 17.24 -12.47
N LEU A 92 14.01 17.29 -12.59
CA LEU A 92 13.18 18.37 -12.02
C LEU A 92 12.42 18.06 -10.70
N THR A 93 12.53 16.87 -10.11
CA THR A 93 12.08 16.66 -8.73
C THR A 93 13.26 16.72 -7.77
N HIS A 94 13.48 17.88 -7.15
CA HIS A 94 14.48 18.05 -6.11
C HIS A 94 14.16 17.16 -4.90
N ARG A 95 14.86 16.02 -4.79
CA ARG A 95 14.67 15.04 -3.70
C ARG A 95 15.17 15.62 -2.38
N THR A 96 14.24 15.90 -1.47
CA THR A 96 14.52 16.56 -0.17
C THR A 96 14.39 15.63 1.03
N GLY A 97 13.92 14.39 0.83
CA GLY A 97 13.64 13.42 1.88
C GLY A 97 14.86 13.14 2.76
N THR A 98 14.61 12.92 4.04
CA THR A 98 15.63 12.64 5.05
C THR A 98 15.32 11.32 5.78
N ILE A 99 16.24 10.89 6.64
CA ILE A 99 16.02 9.72 7.51
C ILE A 99 14.71 9.86 8.30
N TRP A 100 14.43 11.07 8.82
CA TRP A 100 13.23 11.31 9.64
C TRP A 100 11.93 11.25 8.83
N THR A 101 11.92 11.81 7.62
CA THR A 101 10.72 11.73 6.76
C THR A 101 10.47 10.30 6.31
N ALA A 102 11.52 9.53 5.99
CA ALA A 102 11.37 8.11 5.68
C ALA A 102 10.87 7.30 6.87
N ILE A 103 11.40 7.52 8.08
CA ILE A 103 10.88 6.89 9.31
C ILE A 103 9.39 7.22 9.49
N ALA A 104 8.99 8.48 9.31
CA ALA A 104 7.59 8.90 9.42
C ALA A 104 6.68 8.19 8.41
N HIS A 105 7.08 8.09 7.14
CA HIS A 105 6.31 7.37 6.12
C HIS A 105 6.17 5.88 6.44
N ILE A 106 7.26 5.22 6.85
CA ILE A 106 7.24 3.80 7.25
C ILE A 106 6.30 3.61 8.44
N ILE A 107 6.46 4.41 9.50
CA ILE A 107 5.63 4.31 10.71
C ILE A 107 4.16 4.56 10.38
N THR A 108 3.85 5.51 9.51
CA THR A 108 2.46 5.78 9.12
C THR A 108 1.85 4.62 8.35
N GLY A 109 2.62 3.94 7.51
CA GLY A 109 2.14 2.75 6.79
C GLY A 109 2.00 1.50 7.65
N VAL A 110 2.72 1.43 8.78
CA VAL A 110 2.87 0.21 9.60
C VAL A 110 2.06 0.29 10.89
N MET A 111 2.11 1.42 11.59
CA MET A 111 1.36 1.64 12.84
C MET A 111 -0.06 2.09 12.52
N GLY A 112 -0.91 1.13 12.11
CA GLY A 112 -2.34 1.30 11.86
C GLY A 112 -3.18 0.20 12.51
N ALA A 113 -4.05 -0.44 11.73
CA ALA A 113 -4.90 -1.55 12.22
C ALA A 113 -4.10 -2.71 12.85
N GLY A 114 -2.91 -3.03 12.33
CA GLY A 114 -2.11 -4.16 12.80
C GLY A 114 -1.71 -4.09 14.27
N VAL A 115 -1.30 -2.92 14.81
CA VAL A 115 -0.89 -2.83 16.22
C VAL A 115 -2.04 -3.08 17.20
N LEU A 116 -3.27 -2.78 16.79
CA LEU A 116 -4.46 -2.94 17.62
C LEU A 116 -4.84 -4.42 17.82
N SER A 117 -4.50 -5.28 16.86
CA SER A 117 -4.82 -6.72 16.89
C SER A 117 -3.75 -7.59 17.52
N LEU A 118 -2.52 -7.08 17.71
CA LEU A 118 -1.40 -7.88 18.23
C LEU A 118 -1.63 -8.52 19.59
N ALA A 119 -2.36 -7.86 20.49
CA ALA A 119 -2.71 -8.45 21.78
C ALA A 119 -3.56 -9.71 21.59
N TRP A 120 -4.54 -9.66 20.68
CA TRP A 120 -5.38 -10.80 20.33
C TRP A 120 -4.57 -11.92 19.69
N SER A 121 -3.64 -11.57 18.79
CA SER A 121 -2.70 -12.53 18.19
C SER A 121 -1.85 -13.23 19.24
N LEU A 122 -1.30 -12.49 20.20
CA LEU A 122 -0.57 -13.06 21.34
C LEU A 122 -1.46 -13.97 22.18
N ALA A 123 -2.73 -13.64 22.37
CA ALA A 123 -3.67 -14.52 23.04
C ALA A 123 -3.86 -15.84 22.29
N GLN A 124 -3.85 -15.85 20.96
CA GLN A 124 -3.95 -17.09 20.19
C GLN A 124 -2.70 -17.96 20.33
N LEU A 125 -1.51 -17.35 20.30
CA LEU A 125 -0.22 -18.05 20.33
C LEU A 125 0.26 -18.41 21.76
N GLY A 126 -0.15 -17.63 22.76
CA GLY A 126 0.33 -17.73 24.14
C GLY A 126 1.68 -17.07 24.38
N TRP A 127 2.09 -17.02 25.66
CA TRP A 127 3.37 -16.42 26.06
C TRP A 127 4.58 -17.12 25.45
N LEU A 128 4.48 -18.41 25.15
CA LEU A 128 5.60 -19.17 24.59
C LEU A 128 5.92 -18.78 23.14
N PHE A 129 4.90 -18.55 22.30
CA PHE A 129 5.09 -18.35 20.87
C PHE A 129 4.74 -16.94 20.39
N GLY A 130 3.91 -16.19 21.12
CA GLY A 130 3.45 -14.86 20.73
C GLY A 130 4.57 -13.82 20.64
N PRO A 131 5.27 -13.48 21.74
CA PRO A 131 6.39 -12.55 21.71
C PRO A 131 7.51 -12.95 20.74
N PRO A 132 7.96 -14.23 20.69
CA PRO A 132 8.95 -14.65 19.70
C PRO A 132 8.46 -14.49 18.25
N ALA A 133 7.19 -14.72 17.96
CA ALA A 133 6.65 -14.52 16.62
C ALA A 133 6.79 -13.06 16.17
N ILE A 134 6.45 -12.08 17.01
CA ILE A 134 6.64 -10.65 16.68
C ILE A 134 8.09 -10.34 16.33
N ILE A 135 9.05 -10.86 17.11
CA ILE A 135 10.49 -10.65 16.88
C ILE A 135 10.93 -11.32 15.57
N ILE A 136 10.45 -12.53 15.29
CA ILE A 136 10.77 -13.26 14.06
C ILE A 136 10.23 -12.51 12.83
N PHE A 137 8.97 -12.06 12.84
CA PHE A 137 8.40 -11.29 11.74
C PHE A 137 9.12 -9.96 11.53
N ALA A 138 9.53 -9.27 12.59
CA ALA A 138 10.37 -8.07 12.50
C ALA A 138 11.73 -8.37 11.85
N ALA A 139 12.40 -9.44 12.26
CA ALA A 139 13.70 -9.84 11.72
C ALA A 139 13.61 -10.23 10.24
N VAL A 140 12.61 -11.05 9.89
CA VAL A 140 12.32 -11.47 8.51
C VAL A 140 12.06 -10.25 7.62
N THR A 141 11.22 -9.32 8.09
CA THR A 141 10.92 -8.07 7.39
C THR A 141 12.17 -7.20 7.22
N GLY A 142 13.00 -7.08 8.27
CA GLY A 142 14.25 -6.33 8.21
C GLY A 142 15.26 -6.89 7.22
N VAL A 143 15.42 -8.21 7.17
CA VAL A 143 16.26 -8.88 6.16
C VAL A 143 15.73 -8.59 4.76
N SER A 144 14.43 -8.80 4.53
CA SER A 144 13.85 -8.64 3.21
C SER A 144 13.89 -7.19 2.72
N ASN A 145 13.60 -6.22 3.58
CA ASN A 145 13.65 -4.80 3.23
C ASN A 145 15.07 -4.29 3.03
N SER A 146 16.06 -4.86 3.71
CA SER A 146 17.48 -4.58 3.44
C SER A 146 17.89 -5.07 2.04
N ILE A 147 17.38 -6.23 1.64
CA ILE A 147 17.58 -6.81 0.31
C ILE A 147 16.86 -5.98 -0.76
N LEU A 148 15.60 -5.60 -0.51
CA LEU A 148 14.80 -4.78 -1.42
C LEU A 148 15.42 -3.39 -1.64
N SER A 149 15.93 -2.77 -0.58
CA SER A 149 16.57 -1.44 -0.67
C SER A 149 17.82 -1.46 -1.56
N ASP A 150 18.55 -2.58 -1.60
CA ASP A 150 19.67 -2.74 -2.54
C ASP A 150 19.18 -2.72 -3.99
N CYS A 151 17.97 -3.22 -4.27
CA CYS A 151 17.39 -3.29 -5.61
C CYS A 151 16.94 -1.93 -6.16
N TYR A 152 17.04 -0.84 -5.41
CA TYR A 152 16.68 0.51 -5.87
C TYR A 152 17.58 1.01 -7.01
N ARG A 153 18.88 0.70 -6.97
CA ARG A 153 19.85 1.04 -8.02
C ARG A 153 20.45 -0.19 -8.68
N SER A 154 20.66 -0.12 -9.99
CA SER A 154 21.29 -1.18 -10.76
C SER A 154 22.29 -0.62 -11.80
N PRO A 155 23.35 -1.37 -12.15
CA PRO A 155 23.71 -2.71 -11.65
C PRO A 155 24.37 -2.72 -10.26
N HIS A 156 24.90 -1.59 -9.78
CA HIS A 156 25.44 -1.48 -8.42
C HIS A 156 24.40 -0.87 -7.45
N PRO A 157 24.20 -1.41 -6.23
CA PRO A 157 23.18 -0.95 -5.27
C PRO A 157 23.28 0.50 -4.81
N GLU A 158 24.46 1.12 -4.95
CA GLU A 158 24.70 2.51 -4.52
C GLU A 158 25.06 3.45 -5.67
N TYR A 159 25.75 2.93 -6.69
CA TYR A 159 26.36 3.70 -7.77
C TYR A 159 25.80 3.31 -9.15
N GLY A 160 24.76 2.47 -9.17
CA GLY A 160 24.11 2.05 -10.40
C GLY A 160 23.49 3.24 -11.13
N ALA A 161 23.64 3.26 -12.45
CA ALA A 161 23.10 4.31 -13.31
C ALA A 161 21.56 4.29 -13.33
N HIS A 162 20.95 3.11 -13.30
CA HIS A 162 19.51 2.98 -13.33
C HIS A 162 18.93 3.07 -11.93
N ARG A 163 17.86 3.86 -11.80
CA ARG A 163 17.06 4.00 -10.58
C ARG A 163 15.68 3.40 -10.82
N HIS A 164 15.19 2.65 -9.84
CA HIS A 164 13.87 2.05 -9.86
C HIS A 164 12.98 2.77 -8.85
N VAL A 165 12.17 3.70 -9.37
CA VAL A 165 11.37 4.66 -8.59
C VAL A 165 10.20 3.97 -7.86
N SER A 166 9.74 2.83 -8.38
CA SER A 166 8.64 2.06 -7.78
C SER A 166 8.94 0.56 -7.70
N PHE A 167 8.22 -0.12 -6.81
CA PHE A 167 8.28 -1.58 -6.65
C PHE A 167 8.02 -2.31 -7.97
N LEU A 168 6.98 -1.90 -8.71
CA LEU A 168 6.63 -2.51 -9.99
C LEU A 168 7.69 -2.27 -11.07
N GLN A 169 8.33 -1.10 -11.09
CA GLN A 169 9.41 -0.81 -12.04
C GLN A 169 10.63 -1.70 -11.76
N ALA A 170 11.00 -1.90 -10.49
CA ALA A 170 12.07 -2.82 -10.11
C ALA A 170 11.74 -4.26 -10.55
N VAL A 171 10.52 -4.73 -10.28
CA VAL A 171 10.08 -6.08 -10.69
C VAL A 171 10.12 -6.23 -12.22
N ARG A 172 9.67 -5.24 -12.98
CA ARG A 172 9.75 -5.26 -14.45
C ARG A 172 11.18 -5.41 -14.93
N PHE A 173 12.09 -4.61 -14.37
CA PHE A 173 13.48 -4.58 -14.78
C PHE A 173 14.21 -5.90 -14.47
N PHE A 174 14.06 -6.44 -13.26
CA PHE A 174 14.78 -7.64 -12.85
C PHE A 174 14.11 -8.94 -13.31
N LEU A 175 12.78 -9.01 -13.31
CA LEU A 175 12.02 -10.27 -13.46
C LEU A 175 11.15 -10.32 -14.73
N GLY A 176 11.10 -9.22 -15.49
CA GLY A 176 10.36 -9.12 -16.74
C GLY A 176 8.86 -8.83 -16.56
N GLU A 177 8.20 -8.58 -17.69
CA GLU A 177 6.82 -8.10 -17.73
C GLU A 177 5.79 -9.08 -17.15
N LYS A 178 5.98 -10.39 -17.38
CA LYS A 178 5.05 -11.40 -16.84
C LYS A 178 5.02 -11.38 -15.31
N LYS A 179 6.19 -11.24 -14.67
CA LYS A 179 6.30 -11.17 -13.21
C LYS A 179 5.81 -9.83 -12.68
N GLN A 180 6.05 -8.75 -13.41
CA GLN A 180 5.47 -7.44 -13.10
C GLN A 180 3.94 -7.48 -13.09
N ARG A 181 3.29 -8.11 -14.08
CA ARG A 181 1.82 -8.22 -14.12
C ARG A 181 1.28 -8.95 -12.89
N ILE A 182 1.86 -10.10 -12.54
CA ILE A 182 1.48 -10.85 -11.32
C ILE A 182 1.70 -9.99 -10.07
N CYS A 183 2.83 -9.29 -9.99
CA CYS A 183 3.12 -8.38 -8.88
C CYS A 183 2.10 -7.24 -8.80
N ALA A 184 1.69 -6.67 -9.92
CA ALA A 184 0.69 -5.61 -9.96
C ALA A 184 -0.66 -6.09 -9.42
N VAL A 185 -1.08 -7.32 -9.76
CA VAL A 185 -2.29 -7.94 -9.20
C VAL A 185 -2.22 -7.98 -7.67
N LEU A 186 -1.14 -8.56 -7.14
CA LEU A 186 -0.95 -8.76 -5.71
C LEU A 186 -0.79 -7.42 -4.96
N LEU A 187 -0.06 -6.48 -5.55
CA LEU A 187 0.14 -5.15 -4.98
C LEU A 187 -1.18 -4.37 -4.88
N ASN A 188 -1.99 -4.37 -5.94
CA ASN A 188 -3.30 -3.70 -5.92
C ASN A 188 -4.26 -4.38 -4.93
N GLU A 189 -4.26 -5.71 -4.86
CA GLU A 189 -5.01 -6.46 -3.84
C GLU A 189 -4.61 -6.02 -2.43
N SER A 190 -3.30 -5.91 -2.16
CA SER A 190 -2.80 -5.49 -0.86
C SER A 190 -3.26 -4.09 -0.49
N LEU A 191 -3.09 -3.13 -1.39
CA LEU A 191 -3.48 -1.74 -1.18
C LEU A 191 -4.99 -1.61 -0.93
N PHE A 192 -5.81 -2.27 -1.76
CA PHE A 192 -7.27 -2.31 -1.61
C PHE A 192 -7.72 -3.00 -0.31
N GLY A 193 -7.04 -4.09 0.05
CA GLY A 193 -7.30 -4.82 1.29
C GLY A 193 -7.01 -4.00 2.55
N ASN A 194 -5.92 -3.23 2.56
CA ASN A 194 -5.60 -2.32 3.67
C ASN A 194 -6.72 -1.30 3.89
N ASP A 195 -7.29 -0.74 2.83
CA ASP A 195 -8.40 0.21 2.89
C ASP A 195 -9.69 -0.41 3.48
N ILE A 196 -9.97 -1.68 3.18
CA ILE A 196 -11.05 -2.45 3.83
C ILE A 196 -10.75 -2.61 5.32
N ALA A 197 -9.54 -3.06 5.68
CA ALA A 197 -9.13 -3.26 7.07
C ALA A 197 -9.24 -1.94 7.87
N TYR A 198 -8.87 -0.81 7.27
CA TYR A 198 -8.93 0.51 7.89
C TYR A 198 -10.37 1.00 8.07
N THR A 199 -11.27 0.65 7.15
CA THR A 199 -12.70 0.91 7.32
C THR A 199 -13.28 0.14 8.51
N ILE A 200 -12.94 -1.15 8.65
CA ILE A 200 -13.38 -1.98 9.79
C ILE A 200 -12.80 -1.47 11.11
N ALA A 201 -11.50 -1.15 11.12
CA ALA A 201 -10.80 -0.63 12.29
C ALA A 201 -11.42 0.68 12.78
N THR A 202 -11.70 1.60 11.85
CA THR A 202 -12.32 2.91 12.17
C THR A 202 -13.69 2.73 12.79
N ALA A 203 -14.56 1.90 12.19
CA ALA A 203 -15.88 1.62 12.74
C ALA A 203 -15.79 0.99 14.15
N THR A 204 -14.86 0.06 14.35
CA THR A 204 -14.61 -0.57 15.65
C THR A 204 -14.18 0.45 16.71
N SER A 205 -13.33 1.41 16.35
CA SER A 205 -12.88 2.48 17.25
C SER A 205 -13.98 3.49 17.57
N ILE A 206 -14.80 3.88 16.59
CA ILE A 206 -15.97 4.75 16.85
C ILE A 206 -16.95 4.05 17.80
N ARG A 207 -17.22 2.76 17.58
CA ARG A 207 -18.06 1.96 18.49
C ARG A 207 -17.47 1.91 19.90
N ALA A 208 -16.15 1.79 20.04
CA ALA A 208 -15.49 1.77 21.35
C ALA A 208 -15.72 3.09 22.13
N ILE A 209 -15.63 4.25 21.45
CA ILE A 209 -15.95 5.57 22.03
C ILE A 209 -17.40 5.61 22.53
N LEU A 210 -18.34 5.14 21.71
CA LEU A 210 -19.77 5.18 22.07
C LEU A 210 -20.10 4.24 23.22
N LYS A 211 -19.50 3.06 23.26
CA LYS A 211 -19.63 2.12 24.39
C LYS A 211 -19.06 2.70 25.68
N SER A 212 -17.84 3.23 25.62
CA SER A 212 -17.16 3.91 26.75
C SER A 212 -18.06 5.00 27.36
N ASN A 213 -18.55 5.93 26.52
CA ASN A 213 -19.46 6.99 26.96
C ASN A 213 -20.79 6.48 27.51
N CYS A 214 -21.33 5.41 26.94
CA CYS A 214 -22.58 4.81 27.39
C CYS A 214 -22.42 4.19 28.78
N TYR A 215 -21.39 3.38 28.99
CA TYR A 215 -21.11 2.76 30.30
C TYR A 215 -20.81 3.79 31.38
N HIS A 216 -20.11 4.88 31.04
CA HIS A 216 -19.86 5.96 31.99
C HIS A 216 -21.17 6.68 32.41
N LYS A 217 -22.09 6.91 31.47
CA LYS A 217 -23.35 7.63 31.74
C LYS A 217 -24.44 6.77 32.37
N GLN A 218 -24.59 5.54 31.90
CA GLN A 218 -25.73 4.67 32.21
C GLN A 218 -25.38 3.58 33.24
N GLY A 219 -24.11 3.46 33.62
CA GLY A 219 -23.62 2.43 34.52
C GLY A 219 -23.20 1.16 33.79
N HIS A 220 -22.55 0.26 34.54
CA HIS A 220 -21.87 -0.92 34.00
C HIS A 220 -22.80 -1.99 33.43
N ASP A 221 -24.07 -2.03 33.87
CA ASP A 221 -25.06 -3.03 33.48
C ASP A 221 -25.94 -2.59 32.30
N ALA A 222 -25.65 -1.44 31.68
CA ALA A 222 -26.45 -0.90 30.58
C ALA A 222 -26.24 -1.68 29.25
N ASP A 223 -27.32 -1.92 28.50
CA ASP A 223 -27.26 -2.57 27.18
C ASP A 223 -26.76 -1.60 26.10
N CYS A 224 -25.44 -1.38 26.06
CA CYS A 224 -24.78 -0.46 25.13
C CYS A 224 -24.44 -1.16 23.80
N ARG A 225 -25.46 -1.43 22.99
CA ARG A 225 -25.32 -2.05 21.65
C ARG A 225 -25.30 -1.02 20.53
N TYR A 226 -24.25 -1.10 19.70
CA TYR A 226 -24.06 -0.26 18.53
C TYR A 226 -23.61 -1.13 17.35
N GLU A 227 -24.22 -0.93 16.18
CA GLU A 227 -23.89 -1.64 14.94
C GLU A 227 -22.73 -0.98 14.20
N ASP A 228 -21.79 -1.77 13.66
CA ASP A 228 -20.61 -1.23 12.98
C ASP A 228 -20.92 -0.62 11.61
N ASN A 229 -21.97 -1.10 10.93
CA ASN A 229 -22.30 -0.76 9.55
C ASN A 229 -22.50 0.74 9.32
N ILE A 230 -23.16 1.43 10.26
CA ILE A 230 -23.38 2.88 10.13
C ILE A 230 -22.07 3.66 10.22
N TYR A 231 -21.12 3.22 11.06
CA TYR A 231 -19.82 3.89 11.21
C TYR A 231 -18.90 3.60 10.03
N MET A 232 -19.00 2.42 9.42
CA MET A 232 -18.32 2.13 8.14
C MET A 232 -18.83 3.05 7.02
N LEU A 233 -20.15 3.23 6.91
CA LEU A 233 -20.73 4.16 5.94
C LEU A 233 -20.29 5.61 6.18
N LEU A 234 -20.29 6.07 7.43
CA LEU A 234 -19.82 7.41 7.79
C LEU A 234 -18.34 7.61 7.43
N PHE A 235 -17.49 6.61 7.71
CA PHE A 235 -16.09 6.65 7.30
C PHE A 235 -15.96 6.67 5.78
N GLY A 236 -16.71 5.85 5.06
CA GLY A 236 -16.77 5.86 3.60
C GLY A 236 -17.16 7.23 3.03
N LEU A 237 -18.13 7.92 3.64
CA LEU A 237 -18.50 9.29 3.24
C LEU A 237 -17.34 10.29 3.44
N VAL A 238 -16.64 10.20 4.57
CA VAL A 238 -15.41 11.00 4.80
C VAL A 238 -14.36 10.68 3.75
N GLN A 239 -14.16 9.40 3.42
CA GLN A 239 -13.16 8.97 2.44
C GLN A 239 -13.53 9.37 1.01
N ILE A 240 -14.81 9.44 0.64
CA ILE A 240 -15.22 9.99 -0.67
C ILE A 240 -14.72 11.43 -0.81
N VAL A 241 -14.84 12.24 0.25
CA VAL A 241 -14.34 13.63 0.25
C VAL A 241 -12.81 13.66 0.25
N MET A 242 -12.16 12.91 1.15
CA MET A 242 -10.71 12.92 1.28
C MET A 242 -10.00 12.35 0.05
N SER A 243 -10.60 11.38 -0.63
CA SER A 243 -10.06 10.82 -1.87
C SER A 243 -10.13 11.79 -3.05
N GLN A 244 -10.76 12.96 -2.93
CA GLN A 244 -10.65 14.00 -3.96
C GLN A 244 -9.32 14.78 -3.88
N ILE A 245 -8.46 14.52 -2.87
CA ILE A 245 -7.10 15.10 -2.82
C ILE A 245 -6.31 14.65 -4.06
N PRO A 246 -5.72 15.56 -4.86
CA PRO A 246 -5.27 15.23 -6.21
C PRO A 246 -4.17 14.17 -6.27
N ASN A 247 -3.18 14.24 -5.38
CA ASN A 247 -2.00 13.38 -5.41
C ASN A 247 -1.35 13.19 -4.02
N PHE A 248 -0.33 12.33 -3.97
CA PHE A 248 0.41 11.98 -2.77
C PHE A 248 1.11 13.18 -2.10
N HIS A 249 1.57 14.17 -2.88
CA HIS A 249 2.24 15.36 -2.35
C HIS A 249 1.26 16.26 -1.60
N ASP A 250 0.06 16.44 -2.14
CA ASP A 250 -0.99 17.28 -1.56
C ASP A 250 -1.54 16.71 -0.23
N MET A 251 -1.34 15.42 0.04
CA MET A 251 -1.70 14.77 1.32
C MET A 251 -0.54 14.65 2.32
N ALA A 252 0.61 15.26 2.08
CA ALA A 252 1.77 15.15 2.97
C ALA A 252 1.45 15.60 4.41
N TRP A 253 0.70 16.69 4.57
CA TRP A 253 0.27 17.18 5.89
C TRP A 253 -0.63 16.16 6.62
N LEU A 254 -1.51 15.48 5.87
CA LEU A 254 -2.41 14.46 6.40
C LEU A 254 -1.62 13.25 6.89
N SER A 255 -0.55 12.88 6.19
CA SER A 255 0.38 11.82 6.61
C SER A 255 1.12 12.16 7.90
N VAL A 256 1.55 13.42 8.08
CA VAL A 256 2.21 13.88 9.32
C VAL A 256 1.24 13.81 10.50
N VAL A 257 -0.01 14.29 10.32
CA VAL A 257 -1.04 14.17 11.36
C VAL A 257 -1.29 12.70 11.68
N ALA A 258 -1.42 11.83 10.67
CA ALA A 258 -1.63 10.41 10.88
C ALA A 258 -0.47 9.76 11.67
N ALA A 259 0.78 10.12 11.39
CA ALA A 259 1.94 9.63 12.15
C ALA A 259 1.89 10.03 13.63
N ILE A 260 1.55 11.29 13.92
CA ILE A 260 1.43 11.79 15.30
C ILE A 260 0.32 11.02 16.03
N MET A 261 -0.82 10.83 15.37
CA MET A 261 -1.95 10.10 15.93
C MET A 261 -1.61 8.63 16.22
N SER A 262 -0.77 7.98 15.39
CA SER A 262 -0.37 6.58 15.63
C SER A 262 0.52 6.38 16.84
N PHE A 263 1.48 7.28 17.04
CA PHE A 263 2.26 7.33 18.26
C PHE A 263 1.38 7.60 19.49
N ALA A 264 0.43 8.53 19.38
CA ALA A 264 -0.46 8.89 20.47
C ALA A 264 -1.30 7.69 20.94
N TYR A 265 -2.08 7.06 20.05
CA TYR A 265 -2.93 5.95 20.45
C TYR A 265 -2.12 4.72 20.90
N SER A 266 -0.95 4.48 20.31
CA SER A 266 -0.11 3.34 20.70
C SER A 266 0.49 3.54 22.08
N THR A 267 0.96 4.76 22.39
CA THR A 267 1.48 5.10 23.72
C THR A 267 0.38 5.00 24.78
N ILE A 268 -0.83 5.50 24.47
CA ILE A 268 -1.98 5.36 25.37
C ILE A 268 -2.34 3.89 25.55
N GLY A 269 -2.42 3.09 24.48
CA GLY A 269 -2.71 1.66 24.55
C GLY A 269 -1.70 0.88 25.40
N VAL A 270 -0.41 1.17 25.26
CA VAL A 270 0.65 0.63 26.14
C VAL A 270 0.42 1.01 27.60
N GLY A 271 0.14 2.30 27.86
CA GLY A 271 -0.11 2.80 29.21
C GLY A 271 -1.35 2.16 29.86
N LEU A 272 -2.46 2.08 29.14
CA LEU A 272 -3.71 1.45 29.59
C LEU A 272 -3.51 -0.04 29.87
N GLY A 273 -2.84 -0.75 28.97
CA GLY A 273 -2.51 -2.17 29.16
C GLY A 273 -1.64 -2.38 30.39
N PHE A 274 -0.56 -1.60 30.53
CA PHE A 274 0.34 -1.69 31.68
C PHE A 274 -0.37 -1.39 33.00
N ALA A 275 -1.17 -0.31 33.04
CA ALA A 275 -1.93 0.05 34.23
C ALA A 275 -2.95 -1.05 34.59
N LYS A 276 -3.60 -1.68 33.61
CA LYS A 276 -4.51 -2.79 33.86
C LYS A 276 -3.80 -4.02 34.42
N VAL A 277 -2.57 -4.30 33.98
CA VAL A 277 -1.74 -5.37 34.58
C VAL A 277 -1.46 -5.08 36.05
N ILE A 278 -1.14 -3.83 36.40
CA ILE A 278 -0.94 -3.43 37.80
C ILE A 278 -2.23 -3.58 38.61
N GLU A 279 -3.36 -3.13 38.06
CA GLU A 279 -4.68 -3.22 38.69
C GLU A 279 -5.09 -4.68 38.97
N ASN A 280 -4.84 -5.58 38.01
CA ASN A 280 -5.12 -7.01 38.19
C ASN A 280 -4.25 -7.65 39.29
N GLY A 281 -3.07 -7.11 39.56
CA GLY A 281 -2.11 -7.67 40.53
C GLY A 281 -1.42 -8.95 40.05
N GLU A 282 -1.70 -9.41 38.83
CA GLU A 282 -1.10 -10.60 38.23
C GLU A 282 -1.00 -10.48 36.69
N ILE A 283 -0.08 -11.25 36.10
CA ILE A 283 0.08 -11.35 34.64
C ILE A 283 -0.91 -12.39 34.13
N MET A 284 -1.93 -11.95 33.40
CA MET A 284 -2.91 -12.83 32.78
C MET A 284 -2.31 -13.64 31.62
N GLY A 285 -3.12 -14.58 31.11
CA GLY A 285 -2.79 -15.35 29.92
C GLY A 285 -1.98 -16.60 30.22
N SER A 286 -2.29 -17.68 29.51
CA SER A 286 -1.57 -18.95 29.65
C SER A 286 -0.33 -19.02 28.75
N ILE A 287 0.58 -19.94 29.07
CA ILE A 287 1.77 -20.24 28.25
C ILE A 287 1.38 -20.64 26.82
N GLY A 288 0.29 -21.42 26.67
CA GLY A 288 -0.20 -21.94 25.40
C GLY A 288 -1.28 -21.09 24.72
N GLY A 289 -1.67 -19.96 25.29
CA GLY A 289 -2.70 -19.08 24.74
C GLY A 289 -4.12 -19.48 25.12
N VAL A 290 -5.09 -18.98 24.36
CA VAL A 290 -6.52 -19.25 24.49
C VAL A 290 -6.80 -20.76 24.40
N PRO A 291 -7.59 -21.34 25.32
CA PRO A 291 -8.01 -22.73 25.21
C PRO A 291 -8.94 -22.92 24.01
N ALA A 292 -8.83 -24.05 23.32
CA ALA A 292 -9.70 -24.40 22.21
C ALA A 292 -10.42 -25.73 22.48
N THR A 293 -11.59 -25.91 21.86
CA THR A 293 -12.42 -27.11 21.97
C THR A 293 -11.75 -28.36 21.42
N SER A 294 -10.86 -28.21 20.44
CA SER A 294 -10.07 -29.29 19.86
C SER A 294 -8.67 -28.81 19.49
N ALA A 295 -7.74 -29.75 19.28
CA ALA A 295 -6.38 -29.44 18.81
C ALA A 295 -6.40 -28.77 17.43
N ILE A 296 -7.35 -29.15 16.56
CA ILE A 296 -7.49 -28.57 15.22
C ILE A 296 -7.96 -27.11 15.31
N ASP A 297 -8.94 -26.83 16.17
CA ASP A 297 -9.41 -25.45 16.40
C ASP A 297 -8.27 -24.57 16.94
N LYS A 298 -7.42 -25.13 17.81
CA LYS A 298 -6.24 -24.43 18.31
C LYS A 298 -5.26 -24.08 17.19
N VAL A 299 -5.01 -25.02 16.27
CA VAL A 299 -4.12 -24.81 15.12
C VAL A 299 -4.65 -23.70 14.21
N TRP A 300 -5.95 -23.65 13.94
CA TRP A 300 -6.56 -22.58 13.14
C TRP A 300 -6.40 -21.21 13.77
N LEU A 301 -6.62 -21.10 15.08
CA LEU A 301 -6.43 -19.84 15.82
C LEU A 301 -4.98 -19.37 15.79
N VAL A 302 -4.01 -20.28 15.99
CA VAL A 302 -2.58 -19.95 15.93
C VAL A 302 -2.19 -19.46 14.54
N PHE A 303 -2.63 -20.15 13.48
CA PHE A 303 -2.34 -19.73 12.11
C PHE A 303 -3.02 -18.42 11.74
N GLN A 304 -4.25 -18.19 12.20
CA GLN A 304 -4.90 -16.90 12.02
C GLN A 304 -4.12 -15.78 12.72
N GLY A 305 -3.65 -16.01 13.95
CA GLY A 305 -2.80 -15.06 14.69
C GLY A 305 -1.46 -14.79 13.98
N LEU A 306 -0.85 -15.80 13.36
CA LEU A 306 0.37 -15.59 12.56
C LEU A 306 0.10 -14.71 11.33
N GLY A 307 -1.02 -14.90 10.65
CA GLY A 307 -1.43 -14.04 9.53
C GLY A 307 -1.65 -12.60 9.98
N ASP A 308 -2.27 -12.41 11.14
CA ASP A 308 -2.54 -11.09 11.72
C ASP A 308 -1.24 -10.37 12.17
N ILE A 309 -0.28 -11.09 12.77
CA ILE A 309 1.07 -10.56 13.01
C ILE A 309 1.77 -10.20 11.69
N ALA A 310 1.61 -11.01 10.65
CA ALA A 310 2.21 -10.74 9.34
C ALA A 310 1.66 -9.46 8.71
N PHE A 311 0.37 -9.20 8.88
CA PHE A 311 -0.29 -7.97 8.42
C PHE A 311 0.31 -6.71 9.07
N ALA A 312 0.87 -6.81 10.28
CA ALA A 312 1.47 -5.68 10.96
C ALA A 312 2.80 -5.21 10.35
N TYR A 313 3.39 -5.90 9.36
CA TYR A 313 4.69 -5.50 8.77
C TYR A 313 4.68 -5.27 7.23
N PRO A 314 3.70 -4.56 6.61
CA PRO A 314 3.52 -4.61 5.17
C PRO A 314 4.28 -3.52 4.38
N TYR A 315 5.16 -2.71 4.98
CA TYR A 315 5.73 -1.54 4.30
C TYR A 315 6.73 -1.84 3.17
N SER A 316 7.06 -3.10 2.92
CA SER A 316 7.85 -3.51 1.75
C SER A 316 7.23 -3.01 0.43
N ILE A 317 5.90 -2.91 0.39
CA ILE A 317 5.13 -2.52 -0.80
C ILE A 317 5.26 -1.04 -1.18
N ILE A 318 5.71 -0.19 -0.25
CA ILE A 318 5.93 1.26 -0.44
C ILE A 318 7.40 1.67 -0.23
N LEU A 319 8.29 0.69 -0.03
CA LEU A 319 9.67 0.96 0.38
C LEU A 319 10.46 1.72 -0.68
N LEU A 320 10.35 1.32 -1.96
CA LEU A 320 11.12 1.94 -3.05
C LEU A 320 10.61 3.34 -3.35
N GLU A 321 9.31 3.55 -3.26
CA GLU A 321 8.64 4.84 -3.42
C GLU A 321 9.11 5.82 -2.33
N ILE A 322 9.19 5.37 -1.07
CA ILE A 322 9.78 6.17 0.01
C ILE A 322 11.27 6.44 -0.24
N GLN A 323 12.02 5.41 -0.66
CA GLN A 323 13.46 5.52 -0.93
C GLN A 323 13.76 6.53 -2.05
N ASP A 324 12.89 6.63 -3.05
CA ASP A 324 13.04 7.57 -4.16
C ASP A 324 12.93 9.04 -3.75
N THR A 325 12.22 9.33 -2.65
CA THR A 325 12.13 10.71 -2.11
C THR A 325 13.41 11.20 -1.44
N LEU A 326 14.34 10.30 -1.10
CA LEU A 326 15.50 10.61 -0.27
C LEU A 326 16.54 11.46 -1.02
N LYS A 327 17.02 12.49 -0.34
CA LYS A 327 18.15 13.30 -0.83
C LYS A 327 19.43 12.48 -0.85
N SER A 328 20.34 12.83 -1.76
CA SER A 328 21.68 12.25 -1.82
C SER A 328 22.69 13.35 -2.15
N PRO A 329 23.89 13.40 -1.49
CA PRO A 329 24.49 12.42 -0.57
C PRO A 329 23.96 12.44 0.88
N PRO A 330 24.12 11.34 1.69
CA PRO A 330 24.70 10.03 1.34
C PRO A 330 23.79 9.19 0.42
N SER A 331 24.21 7.99 0.01
CA SER A 331 23.39 7.14 -0.88
C SER A 331 22.01 6.85 -0.27
N GLU A 332 21.00 6.83 -1.13
CA GLU A 332 19.59 6.63 -0.79
C GLU A 332 19.41 5.26 -0.12
N THR A 333 20.09 4.23 -0.62
CA THR A 333 20.14 2.89 -0.04
C THR A 333 20.66 2.89 1.39
N LYS A 334 21.76 3.62 1.67
CA LYS A 334 22.31 3.71 3.03
C LYS A 334 21.36 4.45 3.98
N THR A 335 20.78 5.54 3.51
CA THR A 335 19.80 6.33 4.25
C THR A 335 18.55 5.52 4.54
N MET A 336 18.03 4.81 3.54
CA MET A 336 16.83 3.97 3.64
C MET A 336 17.04 2.77 4.56
N LYS A 337 18.17 2.07 4.47
CA LYS A 337 18.50 0.96 5.40
C LYS A 337 18.55 1.44 6.85
N LYS A 338 19.14 2.61 7.09
CA LYS A 338 19.18 3.20 8.44
C LYS A 338 17.77 3.58 8.92
N ALA A 339 16.98 4.25 8.08
CA ALA A 339 15.59 4.62 8.39
C ALA A 339 14.73 3.37 8.66
N SER A 340 14.81 2.36 7.80
CA SER A 340 14.10 1.08 7.88
C SER A 340 14.43 0.34 9.17
N MET A 341 15.72 0.23 9.53
CA MET A 341 16.14 -0.39 10.79
C MET A 341 15.59 0.36 12.01
N SER A 342 15.69 1.70 12.02
CA SER A 342 15.12 2.51 13.12
C SER A 342 13.61 2.35 13.22
N ALA A 343 12.89 2.38 12.10
CA ALA A 343 11.44 2.23 12.07
C ALA A 343 11.00 0.82 12.54
N ILE A 344 11.67 -0.26 12.10
CA ILE A 344 11.41 -1.61 12.60
C ILE A 344 11.62 -1.68 14.11
N MET A 345 12.72 -1.13 14.63
CA MET A 345 12.97 -1.16 16.08
C MET A 345 11.90 -0.43 16.88
N ILE A 346 11.50 0.76 16.44
CA ILE A 346 10.44 1.56 17.09
C ILE A 346 9.10 0.82 17.03
N THR A 347 8.69 0.36 15.85
CA THR A 347 7.40 -0.33 15.65
C THR A 347 7.36 -1.64 16.42
N THR A 348 8.42 -2.46 16.36
CA THR A 348 8.53 -3.72 17.11
C THR A 348 8.43 -3.48 18.61
N PHE A 349 9.03 -2.39 19.13
CA PHE A 349 8.88 -2.02 20.53
C PHE A 349 7.41 -1.77 20.90
N PHE A 350 6.70 -0.90 20.16
CA PHE A 350 5.28 -0.65 20.41
C PHE A 350 4.43 -1.90 20.23
N TYR A 351 4.74 -2.72 19.23
CA TYR A 351 4.03 -3.96 18.93
C TYR A 351 4.17 -4.97 20.06
N MET A 352 5.38 -5.10 20.59
CA MET A 352 5.64 -5.96 21.73
C MET A 352 4.98 -5.41 22.99
N CYS A 353 5.05 -4.11 23.25
CA CYS A 353 4.40 -3.52 24.41
C CYS A 353 2.88 -3.63 24.34
N CYS A 354 2.23 -3.24 23.24
CA CYS A 354 0.79 -3.38 23.04
C CYS A 354 0.36 -4.85 23.11
N GLY A 355 1.06 -5.73 22.40
CA GLY A 355 0.78 -7.16 22.40
C GLY A 355 0.89 -7.79 23.78
N SER A 356 2.04 -7.63 24.44
CA SER A 356 2.32 -8.23 25.75
C SER A 356 1.44 -7.62 26.84
N PHE A 357 1.36 -6.30 26.96
CA PHE A 357 0.55 -5.70 28.03
C PHE A 357 -0.94 -5.93 27.80
N GLY A 358 -1.41 -5.96 26.55
CA GLY A 358 -2.78 -6.36 26.25
C GLY A 358 -3.07 -7.80 26.66
N TYR A 359 -2.20 -8.75 26.31
CA TYR A 359 -2.38 -10.14 26.70
C TYR A 359 -2.22 -10.36 28.22
N ALA A 360 -1.29 -9.66 28.86
CA ALA A 360 -1.12 -9.66 30.31
C ALA A 360 -2.30 -9.02 31.06
N ALA A 361 -3.03 -8.09 30.43
CA ALA A 361 -4.19 -7.44 31.01
C ALA A 361 -5.48 -8.27 30.88
N PHE A 362 -5.66 -8.99 29.77
CA PHE A 362 -6.94 -9.63 29.43
C PHE A 362 -6.88 -11.15 29.27
N GLY A 363 -5.69 -11.74 29.15
CA GLY A 363 -5.51 -13.18 29.01
C GLY A 363 -6.33 -13.77 27.85
N SER A 364 -7.08 -14.84 28.12
CA SER A 364 -7.92 -15.50 27.11
C SER A 364 -9.07 -14.63 26.60
N ASN A 365 -9.42 -13.56 27.32
CA ASN A 365 -10.49 -12.63 26.97
C ASN A 365 -9.98 -11.41 26.20
N THR A 366 -8.75 -11.46 25.69
CA THR A 366 -8.16 -10.34 24.95
C THR A 366 -9.03 -9.96 23.75
N PRO A 367 -9.48 -8.69 23.65
CA PRO A 367 -10.33 -8.24 22.56
C PRO A 367 -9.56 -8.21 21.24
N GLY A 368 -10.29 -8.31 20.12
CA GLY A 368 -9.66 -8.22 18.80
C GLY A 368 -9.01 -6.87 18.49
N ASN A 369 -9.53 -5.79 19.05
CA ASN A 369 -8.85 -4.50 19.11
C ASN A 369 -8.55 -4.22 20.59
N ILE A 370 -7.27 -4.11 20.97
CA ILE A 370 -6.85 -3.89 22.35
C ILE A 370 -7.59 -2.72 23.01
N LEU A 371 -7.83 -1.62 22.28
CA LEU A 371 -8.50 -0.44 22.81
C LEU A 371 -9.97 -0.71 23.13
N SER A 372 -10.62 -1.66 22.45
CA SER A 372 -12.02 -2.00 22.75
C SER A 372 -12.21 -2.76 24.08
N GLY A 373 -11.14 -3.31 24.66
CA GLY A 373 -11.19 -4.02 25.95
C GLY A 373 -11.23 -3.11 27.16
N PHE A 374 -10.87 -1.83 27.00
CA PHE A 374 -10.81 -0.86 28.09
C PHE A 374 -12.10 -0.07 28.26
N GLY A 375 -13.24 -0.48 27.67
CA GLY A 375 -14.49 0.29 27.66
C GLY A 375 -15.04 0.73 29.03
N PHE A 376 -14.45 0.23 30.13
CA PHE A 376 -14.79 0.55 31.52
C PHE A 376 -13.62 1.19 32.29
N TYR A 377 -12.56 1.59 31.60
CA TYR A 377 -11.35 2.12 32.20
C TYR A 377 -11.54 3.58 32.60
N GLU A 378 -11.13 3.94 33.82
CA GLU A 378 -11.08 5.33 34.27
C GLU A 378 -9.61 5.84 34.26
N PRO A 379 -9.31 6.99 33.62
CA PRO A 379 -10.27 7.90 33.00
C PRO A 379 -10.74 7.47 31.61
N TYR A 380 -12.06 7.37 31.40
CA TYR A 380 -12.66 6.93 30.12
C TYR A 380 -12.35 7.88 28.95
N TRP A 381 -12.15 9.18 29.22
CA TRP A 381 -11.77 10.16 28.20
C TRP A 381 -10.44 9.82 27.52
N LEU A 382 -9.52 9.14 28.22
CA LEU A 382 -8.23 8.75 27.68
C LEU A 382 -8.38 7.62 26.66
N LEU A 383 -9.31 6.70 26.91
CA LEU A 383 -9.70 5.68 25.94
C LEU A 383 -10.37 6.30 24.71
N ASP A 384 -11.28 7.25 24.93
CA ASP A 384 -11.97 7.94 23.84
C ASP A 384 -10.98 8.71 22.96
N LEU A 385 -10.01 9.38 23.58
CA LEU A 385 -8.91 10.05 22.90
C LEU A 385 -8.09 9.07 22.06
N ALA A 386 -7.71 7.90 22.61
CA ALA A 386 -6.96 6.90 21.87
C ALA A 386 -7.72 6.41 20.63
N ASN A 387 -9.01 6.10 20.77
CA ASN A 387 -9.83 5.67 19.63
C ASN A 387 -10.05 6.81 18.63
N ALA A 388 -10.22 8.05 19.07
CA ALA A 388 -10.31 9.20 18.17
C ALA A 388 -9.00 9.40 17.38
N CYS A 389 -7.85 9.22 18.03
CA CYS A 389 -6.54 9.19 17.35
C CYS A 389 -6.47 8.06 16.31
N VAL A 390 -6.98 6.86 16.60
CA VAL A 390 -7.07 5.78 15.60
C VAL A 390 -7.90 6.22 14.39
N VAL A 391 -9.10 6.78 14.60
CA VAL A 391 -9.96 7.26 13.51
C VAL A 391 -9.23 8.27 12.63
N LEU A 392 -8.60 9.29 13.24
CA LEU A 392 -7.86 10.32 12.51
C LEU A 392 -6.63 9.75 11.77
N HIS A 393 -5.89 8.82 12.39
CA HIS A 393 -4.78 8.13 11.76
C HIS A 393 -5.24 7.40 10.49
N LEU A 394 -6.32 6.63 10.59
CA LEU A 394 -6.82 5.79 9.50
C LEU A 394 -7.42 6.62 8.35
N VAL A 395 -7.85 7.87 8.60
CA VAL A 395 -8.20 8.80 7.51
C VAL A 395 -6.99 9.01 6.58
N GLY A 396 -5.82 9.32 7.15
CA GLY A 396 -4.59 9.48 6.38
C GLY A 396 -4.03 8.16 5.85
N GLY A 397 -4.08 7.09 6.64
CA GLY A 397 -3.64 5.76 6.24
C GLY A 397 -4.36 5.24 4.99
N TYR A 398 -5.68 5.47 4.89
CA TYR A 398 -6.47 5.10 3.71
C TYR A 398 -5.99 5.83 2.45
N GLN A 399 -5.64 7.12 2.57
CA GLN A 399 -5.14 7.89 1.43
C GLN A 399 -3.75 7.42 0.98
N ILE A 400 -2.89 7.00 1.91
CA ILE A 400 -1.56 6.45 1.58
C ILE A 400 -1.66 5.23 0.66
N PHE A 401 -2.65 4.36 0.89
CA PHE A 401 -2.81 3.14 0.09
C PHE A 401 -3.68 3.31 -1.16
N SER A 402 -4.68 4.19 -1.12
CA SER A 402 -5.54 4.43 -2.29
C SER A 402 -4.90 5.28 -3.38
N GLN A 403 -4.05 6.26 -3.05
CA GLN A 403 -3.44 7.16 -4.05
C GLN A 403 -2.61 6.45 -5.14
N PRO A 404 -1.79 5.42 -4.84
CA PRO A 404 -1.12 4.63 -5.87
C PRO A 404 -2.09 3.96 -6.85
N ILE A 405 -3.23 3.46 -6.38
CA ILE A 405 -4.26 2.85 -7.24
C ILE A 405 -4.90 3.92 -8.12
N TYR A 406 -5.23 5.08 -7.56
CA TYR A 406 -5.80 6.20 -8.30
C TYR A 406 -4.87 6.63 -9.42
N ALA A 407 -3.59 6.85 -9.12
CA ALA A 407 -2.58 7.23 -10.10
C ALA A 407 -2.45 6.19 -11.23
N LEU A 408 -2.46 4.90 -10.90
CA LEU A 408 -2.37 3.82 -11.88
C LEU A 408 -3.56 3.83 -12.84
N VAL A 409 -4.78 3.87 -12.31
CA VAL A 409 -5.99 3.79 -13.12
C VAL A 409 -6.19 5.06 -13.95
N GLU A 410 -6.02 6.23 -13.35
CA GLU A 410 -6.14 7.51 -14.06
C GLU A 410 -5.13 7.63 -15.19
N THR A 411 -3.86 7.29 -14.95
CA THR A 411 -2.82 7.34 -15.99
C THR A 411 -3.13 6.38 -17.13
N TRP A 412 -3.66 5.19 -16.82
CA TRP A 412 -4.03 4.22 -17.85
C TRP A 412 -5.18 4.74 -18.72
N PHE A 413 -6.25 5.28 -18.11
CA PHE A 413 -7.37 5.83 -18.86
C PHE A 413 -6.93 7.03 -19.69
N SER A 414 -6.13 7.95 -19.14
CA SER A 414 -5.61 9.10 -19.88
C SER A 414 -4.77 8.70 -21.09
N LYS A 415 -3.96 7.63 -20.99
CA LYS A 415 -3.19 7.10 -22.12
C LYS A 415 -4.04 6.36 -23.15
N SER A 416 -5.05 5.63 -22.69
CA SER A 416 -5.90 4.81 -23.56
C SER A 416 -6.95 5.64 -24.29
N TYR A 417 -7.38 6.76 -23.70
CA TYR A 417 -8.42 7.63 -24.22
C TYR A 417 -7.98 9.11 -24.17
N PRO A 418 -6.94 9.50 -24.94
CA PRO A 418 -6.38 10.84 -24.89
C PRO A 418 -7.40 11.94 -25.27
N ASP A 419 -8.31 11.66 -26.19
CA ASP A 419 -9.27 12.64 -26.71
C ASP A 419 -10.57 12.74 -25.88
N SER A 420 -10.72 11.94 -24.82
CA SER A 420 -11.95 11.90 -24.03
C SER A 420 -12.02 13.06 -23.03
N GLU A 421 -13.02 13.93 -23.18
CA GLU A 421 -13.30 15.03 -22.24
C GLU A 421 -13.71 14.51 -20.85
N PHE A 422 -14.30 13.33 -20.75
CA PHE A 422 -14.59 12.70 -19.46
C PHE A 422 -13.31 12.32 -18.69
N VAL A 423 -12.29 11.85 -19.42
CA VAL A 423 -11.03 11.34 -18.87
C VAL A 423 -10.05 12.48 -18.61
N ASN A 424 -9.89 13.41 -19.54
CA ASN A 424 -8.86 14.45 -19.48
C ASN A 424 -9.43 15.86 -19.24
N GLY A 425 -10.75 16.04 -19.29
CA GLY A 425 -11.39 17.33 -19.05
C GLY A 425 -11.38 17.73 -17.56
N PHE A 426 -11.17 19.02 -17.32
CA PHE A 426 -11.23 19.63 -15.99
C PHE A 426 -12.33 20.69 -15.95
N TYR A 427 -13.34 20.46 -15.13
CA TYR A 427 -14.49 21.34 -14.93
C TYR A 427 -14.25 22.24 -13.72
N ARG A 428 -14.56 23.52 -13.85
CA ARG A 428 -14.44 24.50 -12.76
C ARG A 428 -15.74 24.56 -11.99
N VAL A 429 -15.74 24.05 -10.76
CA VAL A 429 -16.89 24.14 -9.85
C VAL A 429 -16.59 25.19 -8.80
N LYS A 430 -17.46 26.21 -8.70
CA LYS A 430 -17.43 27.19 -7.61
C LYS A 430 -18.36 26.71 -6.50
N LEU A 431 -17.86 26.66 -5.27
CA LEU A 431 -18.72 26.36 -4.13
C LEU A 431 -19.62 27.57 -3.81
N PRO A 432 -20.91 27.36 -3.50
CA PRO A 432 -21.84 28.46 -3.21
C PRO A 432 -21.48 29.28 -1.95
N LEU A 433 -20.52 28.81 -1.13
CA LEU A 433 -20.13 29.43 0.14
C LEU A 433 -18.62 29.79 0.23
N SER A 434 -17.83 29.60 -0.83
CA SER A 434 -16.42 30.00 -0.85
C SER A 434 -15.97 30.47 -2.24
N GLU A 435 -15.02 31.42 -2.28
CA GLU A 435 -14.41 31.86 -3.55
C GLU A 435 -13.46 30.81 -4.17
N ALA A 436 -13.28 29.67 -3.50
CA ALA A 436 -12.42 28.60 -3.99
C ALA A 436 -13.04 27.94 -5.23
N THR A 437 -12.27 27.95 -6.33
CA THR A 437 -12.62 27.25 -7.57
C THR A 437 -11.95 25.88 -7.57
N PHE A 438 -12.74 24.81 -7.60
CA PHE A 438 -12.22 23.45 -7.64
C PHE A 438 -12.17 22.95 -9.09
N HIS A 439 -11.04 22.34 -9.45
CA HIS A 439 -10.90 21.62 -10.72
C HIS A 439 -11.33 20.18 -10.52
N VAL A 440 -12.50 19.85 -11.05
CA VAL A 440 -13.08 18.51 -10.97
C VAL A 440 -12.85 17.80 -12.29
N ASN A 441 -12.26 16.62 -12.23
CA ASN A 441 -12.21 15.70 -13.36
C ASN A 441 -13.25 14.60 -13.13
N LEU A 442 -14.10 14.34 -14.13
CA LEU A 442 -15.25 13.45 -13.97
C LEU A 442 -14.81 12.00 -13.77
N LEU A 443 -13.82 11.52 -14.52
CA LEU A 443 -13.23 10.20 -14.29
C LEU A 443 -12.72 10.07 -12.85
N ARG A 444 -11.93 11.05 -12.37
CA ARG A 444 -11.40 11.04 -10.99
C ARG A 444 -12.53 10.96 -9.97
N LEU A 445 -13.53 11.82 -10.09
CA LEU A 445 -14.65 11.86 -9.15
C LEU A 445 -15.41 10.53 -9.15
N CYS A 446 -15.80 10.02 -10.33
CA CYS A 446 -16.57 8.78 -10.45
C CYS A 446 -15.77 7.56 -9.98
N PHE A 447 -14.53 7.40 -10.46
CA PHE A 447 -13.70 6.25 -10.14
C PHE A 447 -13.34 6.20 -8.66
N ARG A 448 -12.86 7.32 -8.09
CA ARG A 448 -12.47 7.35 -6.67
C ARG A 448 -13.67 7.16 -5.74
N THR A 449 -14.83 7.71 -6.11
CA THR A 449 -16.09 7.45 -5.36
C THR A 449 -16.48 5.97 -5.45
N PHE A 450 -16.45 5.38 -6.64
CA PHE A 450 -16.75 3.96 -6.83
C PHE A 450 -15.79 3.06 -6.03
N TYR A 451 -14.50 3.39 -6.04
CA TYR A 451 -13.49 2.71 -5.24
C TYR A 451 -13.85 2.70 -3.75
N VAL A 452 -14.13 3.87 -3.16
CA VAL A 452 -14.49 3.99 -1.73
C VAL A 452 -15.80 3.29 -1.40
N VAL A 453 -16.81 3.37 -2.27
CA VAL A 453 -18.08 2.65 -2.10
C VAL A 453 -17.84 1.14 -2.06
N THR A 454 -16.93 0.65 -2.89
CA THR A 454 -16.63 -0.78 -2.98
C THR A 454 -15.86 -1.29 -1.77
N THR A 455 -14.79 -0.61 -1.34
CA THR A 455 -14.05 -0.98 -0.12
C THR A 455 -14.96 -0.96 1.11
N THR A 456 -15.83 0.06 1.22
CA THR A 456 -16.82 0.18 2.30
C THR A 456 -17.85 -0.95 2.24
N GLY A 457 -18.37 -1.26 1.06
CA GLY A 457 -19.33 -2.35 0.88
C GLY A 457 -18.76 -3.72 1.27
N ILE A 458 -17.50 -3.99 0.93
CA ILE A 458 -16.83 -5.23 1.32
C ILE A 458 -16.57 -5.26 2.83
N ALA A 459 -16.15 -4.15 3.44
CA ALA A 459 -15.98 -4.04 4.89
C ALA A 459 -17.29 -4.37 5.63
N MET A 460 -18.44 -3.91 5.12
CA MET A 460 -19.76 -4.23 5.69
C MET A 460 -20.16 -5.69 5.50
N LEU A 461 -19.74 -6.35 4.42
CA LEU A 461 -20.00 -7.77 4.18
C LEU A 461 -19.13 -8.69 5.06
N PHE A 462 -17.96 -8.21 5.47
CA PHE A 462 -17.00 -8.97 6.27
C PHE A 462 -16.45 -8.11 7.43
N PRO A 463 -17.27 -7.73 8.42
CA PRO A 463 -16.85 -6.87 9.54
C PRO A 463 -16.02 -7.63 10.60
N TYR A 464 -15.18 -8.57 10.16
CA TYR A 464 -14.41 -9.49 11.00
C TYR A 464 -12.96 -9.04 11.07
N PHE A 465 -12.69 -8.08 11.97
CA PHE A 465 -11.40 -7.39 12.08
C PHE A 465 -10.18 -8.33 11.95
N ASN A 466 -9.94 -9.20 12.93
CA ASN A 466 -8.75 -10.07 12.93
C ASN A 466 -8.72 -11.10 11.79
N GLN A 467 -9.89 -11.57 11.34
CA GLN A 467 -9.97 -12.54 10.24
C GLN A 467 -9.54 -11.90 8.93
N VAL A 468 -10.01 -10.68 8.65
CA VAL A 468 -9.64 -9.89 7.47
C VAL A 468 -8.15 -9.56 7.50
N LEU A 469 -7.64 -9.06 8.64
CA LEU A 469 -6.21 -8.78 8.81
C LEU A 469 -5.37 -10.04 8.57
N GLY A 470 -5.78 -11.18 9.15
CA GLY A 470 -5.10 -12.44 8.98
C GLY A 470 -5.02 -12.92 7.52
N VAL A 471 -6.11 -12.81 6.76
CA VAL A 471 -6.13 -13.15 5.33
C VAL A 471 -5.19 -12.24 4.54
N LEU A 472 -5.27 -10.93 4.75
CA LEU A 472 -4.45 -9.95 4.04
C LEU A 472 -2.96 -10.11 4.37
N GLY A 473 -2.63 -10.33 5.64
CA GLY A 473 -1.25 -10.57 6.06
C GLY A 473 -0.69 -11.85 5.45
N ALA A 474 -1.47 -12.93 5.45
CA ALA A 474 -1.03 -14.21 4.88
C ALA A 474 -0.81 -14.15 3.36
N LEU A 475 -1.67 -13.45 2.61
CA LEU A 475 -1.52 -13.30 1.15
C LEU A 475 -0.29 -12.45 0.78
N ASN A 476 -0.05 -11.37 1.53
CA ASN A 476 0.95 -10.38 1.19
C ASN A 476 2.34 -10.71 1.72
N PHE A 477 2.44 -11.40 2.86
CA PHE A 477 3.70 -11.67 3.52
C PHE A 477 4.69 -12.42 2.65
N TRP A 478 4.37 -13.64 2.19
CA TRP A 478 5.33 -14.32 1.32
C TRP A 478 5.47 -13.65 -0.04
N SER A 479 4.37 -13.25 -0.68
CA SER A 479 4.41 -12.85 -2.08
C SER A 479 5.13 -11.52 -2.30
N LEU A 480 4.70 -10.46 -1.61
CA LEU A 480 5.22 -9.09 -1.77
C LEU A 480 6.39 -8.81 -0.83
N THR A 481 6.31 -9.27 0.42
CA THR A 481 7.36 -8.98 1.41
C THR A 481 8.57 -9.88 1.23
N ILE A 482 8.47 -11.11 0.70
CA ILE A 482 9.60 -12.05 0.64
C ILE A 482 10.00 -12.46 -0.77
N TYR A 483 9.07 -13.00 -1.57
CA TYR A 483 9.36 -13.63 -2.85
C TYR A 483 9.94 -12.63 -3.85
N PHE A 484 9.24 -11.55 -4.15
CA PHE A 484 9.73 -10.57 -5.14
C PHE A 484 11.08 -9.95 -4.74
N PRO A 485 11.29 -9.47 -3.48
CA PRO A 485 12.60 -8.98 -3.05
C PRO A 485 13.73 -9.99 -3.23
N VAL A 486 13.52 -11.25 -2.84
CA VAL A 486 14.54 -12.31 -2.95
C VAL A 486 14.86 -12.64 -4.41
N GLU A 487 13.84 -12.76 -5.28
CA GLU A 487 14.07 -13.04 -6.69
C GLU A 487 14.79 -11.88 -7.40
N MET A 488 14.39 -10.63 -7.13
CA MET A 488 15.08 -9.45 -7.68
C MET A 488 16.55 -9.42 -7.26
N TYR A 489 16.82 -9.76 -6.00
CA TYR A 489 18.18 -9.81 -5.48
C TYR A 489 19.05 -10.90 -6.10
N PHE A 490 18.48 -12.07 -6.42
CA PHE A 490 19.21 -13.10 -7.17
C PHE A 490 19.68 -12.59 -8.52
N VAL A 491 18.82 -11.86 -9.24
CA VAL A 491 19.16 -11.27 -10.53
C VAL A 491 20.19 -10.16 -10.37
N GLN A 492 19.96 -9.22 -9.44
CA GLN A 492 20.82 -8.07 -9.22
C GLN A 492 22.25 -8.49 -8.83
N ARG A 493 22.39 -9.42 -7.89
CA ARG A 493 23.68 -9.90 -7.39
C ARG A 493 24.26 -11.06 -8.20
N ARG A 494 23.58 -11.50 -9.26
CA ARG A 494 23.94 -12.66 -10.10
C ARG A 494 24.28 -13.88 -9.25
N ILE A 495 23.44 -14.17 -8.26
CA ILE A 495 23.68 -15.27 -7.32
C ILE A 495 23.51 -16.59 -8.06
N VAL A 496 24.58 -17.36 -8.14
CA VAL A 496 24.61 -18.66 -8.82
C VAL A 496 23.81 -19.69 -8.01
N PRO A 497 22.96 -20.52 -8.66
CA PRO A 497 22.25 -21.62 -8.01
C PRO A 497 23.18 -22.52 -7.20
N TRP A 498 22.66 -23.11 -6.12
CA TRP A 498 23.36 -24.04 -5.23
C TRP A 498 24.57 -23.49 -4.44
N THR A 499 24.86 -22.19 -4.55
CA THR A 499 25.76 -21.52 -3.60
C THR A 499 25.13 -21.46 -2.21
N THR A 500 25.94 -21.37 -1.15
CA THR A 500 25.44 -21.26 0.23
C THR A 500 24.44 -20.11 0.41
N LYS A 501 24.71 -18.95 -0.22
CA LYS A 501 23.81 -17.79 -0.21
C LYS A 501 22.49 -18.09 -0.92
N TRP A 502 22.55 -18.78 -2.07
CA TRP A 502 21.34 -19.18 -2.80
C TRP A 502 20.48 -20.13 -1.99
N VAL A 503 21.08 -21.18 -1.41
CA VAL A 503 20.38 -22.16 -0.57
C VAL A 503 19.76 -21.48 0.64
N ALA A 504 20.51 -20.60 1.33
CA ALA A 504 19.99 -19.87 2.49
C ALA A 504 18.77 -19.00 2.14
N LEU A 505 18.84 -18.21 1.05
CA LEU A 505 17.75 -17.33 0.63
C LEU A 505 16.53 -18.11 0.09
N ARG A 506 16.75 -19.24 -0.60
CA ARG A 506 15.67 -20.13 -1.04
C ARG A 506 14.97 -20.80 0.13
N THR A 507 15.73 -21.34 1.10
CA THR A 507 15.17 -21.91 2.33
C THR A 507 14.39 -20.87 3.12
N PHE A 508 14.95 -19.66 3.27
CA PHE A 508 14.27 -18.53 3.90
C PHE A 508 12.92 -18.22 3.22
N SER A 509 12.90 -18.11 1.89
CA SER A 509 11.67 -17.88 1.12
C SER A 509 10.68 -19.03 1.27
N LEU A 510 11.14 -20.29 1.23
CA LEU A 510 10.29 -21.48 1.36
C LEU A 510 9.65 -21.59 2.75
N VAL A 511 10.38 -21.29 3.82
CA VAL A 511 9.82 -21.29 5.18
C VAL A 511 8.73 -20.22 5.29
N CYS A 512 8.98 -19.02 4.79
CA CYS A 512 7.97 -17.94 4.80
C CYS A 512 6.74 -18.29 3.94
N PHE A 513 6.95 -19.02 2.82
CA PHE A 513 5.86 -19.54 2.01
C PHE A 513 4.96 -20.50 2.80
N LEU A 514 5.55 -21.47 3.49
CA LEU A 514 4.81 -22.44 4.28
C LEU A 514 4.03 -21.76 5.41
N VAL A 515 4.65 -20.80 6.12
CA VAL A 515 3.96 -19.99 7.14
C VAL A 515 2.78 -19.24 6.54
N SER A 516 2.95 -18.62 5.37
CA SER A 516 1.89 -17.88 4.69
C SER A 516 0.72 -18.76 4.25
N VAL A 517 1.00 -19.96 3.71
CA VAL A 517 -0.04 -20.92 3.31
C VAL A 517 -0.83 -21.38 4.52
N LEU A 518 -0.15 -21.74 5.62
CA LEU A 518 -0.81 -22.17 6.85
C LEU A 518 -1.63 -21.05 7.48
N ALA A 519 -1.07 -19.84 7.55
CA ALA A 519 -1.75 -18.64 8.02
C ALA A 519 -3.01 -18.35 7.19
N PHE A 520 -2.91 -18.44 5.86
CA PHE A 520 -4.04 -18.21 4.96
C PHE A 520 -5.17 -19.22 5.22
N ILE A 521 -4.84 -20.51 5.37
CA ILE A 521 -5.84 -21.55 5.68
C ILE A 521 -6.52 -21.27 7.02
N GLY A 522 -5.74 -20.94 8.06
CA GLY A 522 -6.27 -20.61 9.39
C GLY A 522 -7.19 -19.39 9.38
N SER A 523 -6.74 -18.28 8.77
CA SER A 523 -7.53 -17.05 8.67
C SER A 523 -8.80 -17.23 7.84
N LEU A 524 -8.74 -18.02 6.76
CA LEU A 524 -9.89 -18.33 5.93
C LEU A 524 -10.91 -19.21 6.64
N GLN A 525 -10.45 -20.22 7.38
CA GLN A 525 -11.30 -21.02 8.26
C GLN A 525 -11.98 -20.14 9.32
N GLY A 526 -11.22 -19.21 9.93
CA GLY A 526 -11.75 -18.26 10.89
C GLY A 526 -12.82 -17.34 10.30
N LEU A 527 -12.58 -16.83 9.08
CA LEU A 527 -13.53 -15.98 8.35
C LEU A 527 -14.82 -16.72 8.00
N ILE A 528 -14.71 -17.95 7.48
CA ILE A 528 -15.87 -18.78 7.14
C ILE A 528 -16.67 -19.11 8.40
N SER A 529 -15.99 -19.50 9.48
CA SER A 529 -16.63 -19.86 10.74
C SER A 529 -17.35 -18.67 11.37
N ALA A 530 -16.78 -17.48 11.29
CA ALA A 530 -17.40 -16.25 11.79
C ALA A 530 -18.64 -15.83 10.98
N ARG A 531 -18.70 -16.19 9.70
CA ARG A 531 -19.84 -15.89 8.82
C ARG A 531 -20.99 -16.89 8.90
N LEU A 532 -20.69 -18.13 9.29
CA LEU A 532 -21.70 -19.19 9.43
C LEU A 532 -22.33 -19.25 10.83
N ARG A 533 -21.81 -18.49 11.79
CA ARG A 533 -22.46 -18.22 13.08
C ARG A 533 -23.42 -17.05 12.93
#